data_AF-A0A9E4FWQ1-F1
#
_entry.id   AF-A0A9E4FWQ1-F1
#
_cell.length_a   1.000
_cell.length_b   1.000
_cell.length_c   1.000
_cell.angle_alpha   90.00
_cell.angle_beta   90.00
_cell.angle_gamma   90.00
#
_symmetry.space_group_name_H-M   'P 1'
#
loop_
_entity.id
_entity.type
_entity.pdbx_description
1 polymer ?
#
loop_
_entity_poly.entity_id
_entity_poly.type
_entity_poly.pdbx_seq_one_letter_code
_entity_poly.pdbx_strand_id
1 'polypeptide(L)'
;MPSPGYATDWIAIVLAGAVGIAAIAGMFAASRLLAPRRPSANKAIPYESGIRPQPLGWTQFNVRYYIFAILFLVFDVEAVFLFPWAVVFLDTAAYVFYAMLLFIAVLLFGVAYAWRKGVLEWR
;
A
#
# COMPACT_ATOMS: atom_id res chain seq x y z
N MET A 1 28.30 0.35 15.34
CA MET A 1 28.75 1.70 14.95
C MET A 1 28.28 1.94 13.52
N PRO A 2 27.75 3.13 13.17
CA PRO A 2 27.38 3.42 11.78
C PRO A 2 28.58 3.16 10.87
N SER A 3 28.35 2.53 9.71
CA SER A 3 29.39 2.36 8.71
C SER A 3 29.92 3.73 8.28
N PRO A 4 31.19 3.85 7.83
CA PRO A 4 31.75 5.12 7.36
C PRO A 4 30.96 5.81 6.23
N GLY A 5 30.01 5.10 5.60
CA GLY A 5 29.11 5.60 4.55
C GLY A 5 27.65 5.78 4.97
N TYR A 6 27.28 5.60 6.24
CA TYR A 6 25.87 5.68 6.65
C TYR A 6 25.21 7.01 6.25
N ALA A 7 25.87 8.13 6.53
CA ALA A 7 25.35 9.45 6.17
C ALA A 7 25.22 9.62 4.65
N THR A 8 26.19 9.13 3.87
CA THR A 8 26.15 9.20 2.40
C THR A 8 25.04 8.35 1.82
N ASP A 9 24.77 7.17 2.39
CA ASP A 9 23.72 6.26 1.92
C ASP A 9 22.33 6.88 2.13
N TRP A 10 22.06 7.45 3.31
CA TRP A 10 20.79 8.14 3.56
C TRP A 10 20.62 9.39 2.72
N ILE A 11 21.69 10.17 2.54
CA ILE A 11 21.69 11.33 1.65
C ILE A 11 21.36 10.90 0.21
N ALA A 12 21.93 9.79 -0.28
CA ALA A 12 21.64 9.26 -1.60
C ALA A 12 20.18 8.84 -1.76
N ILE A 13 19.59 8.16 -0.76
CA ILE A 13 18.18 7.77 -0.77
C ILE A 13 17.25 8.99 -0.82
N VAL A 14 17.51 9.99 0.02
CA VAL A 14 16.72 11.22 0.06
C VAL A 14 16.85 11.99 -1.25
N LEU A 15 18.06 12.10 -1.80
CA LEU A 15 18.31 12.73 -3.10
C LEU A 15 17.60 11.99 -4.23
N ALA A 16 17.65 10.66 -4.27
CA ALA A 16 16.94 9.87 -5.27
C ALA A 16 15.43 10.11 -5.22
N GLY A 17 14.85 10.12 -4.02
CA GLY A 17 13.44 10.47 -3.81
C GLY A 17 13.11 11.90 -4.27
N ALA A 18 13.94 12.87 -3.90
CA ALA A 18 13.77 14.27 -4.29
C ALA A 18 13.86 14.48 -5.80
N VAL A 19 14.81 13.83 -6.48
CA VAL A 19 14.96 13.86 -7.94
C VAL A 19 13.75 13.21 -8.61
N GLY A 20 13.25 12.08 -8.09
CA GLY A 20 12.04 11.43 -8.60
C GLY A 20 10.81 12.35 -8.50
N ILE A 21 10.61 12.98 -7.35
CA ILE A 21 9.53 13.95 -7.14
C ILE A 21 9.70 15.17 -8.06
N ALA A 22 10.90 15.71 -8.17
CA ALA A 22 11.20 16.86 -9.03
C ALA A 22 10.97 16.54 -10.51
N ALA A 23 11.32 15.33 -10.96
CA ALA A 23 11.06 14.88 -12.32
C ALA A 23 9.55 14.80 -12.61
N ILE A 24 8.77 14.18 -11.72
CA ILE A 24 7.31 14.08 -11.86
C ILE A 24 6.66 15.49 -11.85
N ALA A 25 7.07 16.34 -10.90
CA ALA A 25 6.61 17.72 -10.83
C ALA A 25 6.98 18.51 -12.10
N GLY A 26 8.19 18.31 -12.62
CA GLY A 26 8.66 18.88 -13.88
C GLY A 26 7.83 18.43 -15.07
N MET A 27 7.45 17.16 -15.16
CA MET A 27 6.55 16.65 -16.20
C MET A 27 5.16 17.31 -16.11
N PHE A 28 4.58 17.43 -14.92
CA PHE A 28 3.32 18.14 -14.72
C PHE A 28 3.43 19.63 -15.08
N ALA A 29 4.54 20.29 -14.73
CA ALA A 29 4.79 21.68 -15.10
C ALA A 29 4.96 21.85 -16.61
N ALA A 30 5.70 20.97 -17.27
CA ALA A 30 5.85 20.96 -18.73
C ALA A 30 4.49 20.74 -19.42
N SER A 31 3.70 19.76 -18.97
CA SER A 31 2.33 19.54 -19.46
C SER A 31 1.46 20.79 -19.27
N ARG A 32 1.56 21.44 -18.11
CA ARG A 32 0.84 22.68 -17.77
C ARG A 32 1.22 23.86 -18.67
N LEU A 33 2.48 23.94 -19.12
CA LEU A 33 2.99 25.04 -19.93
C LEU A 33 2.84 24.80 -21.44
N LEU A 34 3.03 23.57 -21.90
CA LEU A 34 3.06 23.21 -23.32
C LEU A 34 1.70 22.78 -23.88
N ALA A 35 0.80 22.24 -23.04
CA ALA A 35 -0.47 21.71 -23.54
C ALA A 35 -1.44 22.82 -24.00
N PRO A 36 -2.07 22.68 -25.18
CA PRO A 36 -3.14 23.58 -25.61
C PRO A 36 -4.34 23.52 -24.66
N ARG A 37 -4.66 24.66 -24.03
CA ARG A 37 -5.79 24.75 -23.10
C ARG A 37 -7.03 25.29 -23.78
N ARG A 38 -8.03 24.42 -23.96
CA ARG A 38 -9.38 24.78 -24.41
C ARG A 38 -10.43 24.20 -23.44
N PRO A 39 -10.56 24.78 -22.23
CA PRO A 39 -11.57 24.35 -21.27
C PRO A 39 -12.97 24.59 -21.84
N SER A 40 -13.87 23.64 -21.64
CA SER A 40 -15.29 23.79 -21.95
C SER A 40 -16.12 23.01 -20.94
N ALA A 41 -17.35 23.45 -20.68
CA ALA A 41 -18.24 22.77 -19.74
C ALA A 41 -18.43 21.28 -20.12
N ASN A 42 -18.56 20.99 -21.41
CA ASN A 42 -18.72 19.62 -21.92
C ASN A 42 -17.46 18.75 -21.80
N LYS A 43 -16.26 19.32 -21.62
CA LYS A 43 -15.03 18.54 -21.36
C LYS A 43 -14.81 18.27 -19.87
N ALA A 44 -15.48 19.04 -19.00
CA ALA A 44 -15.36 18.94 -17.55
C ALA A 44 -16.40 18.01 -16.93
N ILE A 45 -17.41 17.58 -17.70
CA ILE A 45 -18.38 16.59 -17.24
C ILE A 45 -17.74 15.18 -17.21
N PRO A 46 -18.02 14.38 -16.16
CA PRO A 46 -17.71 12.96 -16.14
C PRO A 46 -18.20 12.23 -17.39
N TYR A 47 -17.43 11.24 -17.84
CA TYR A 47 -17.73 10.49 -19.04
C TYR A 47 -18.86 9.47 -18.78
N GLU A 48 -20.00 9.65 -19.46
CA GLU A 48 -21.09 8.68 -19.54
C GLU A 48 -21.65 8.61 -20.98
N SER A 49 -20.77 8.46 -21.99
CA SER A 49 -21.14 8.31 -23.41
C SER A 49 -22.17 9.35 -23.93
N GLY A 50 -22.07 10.61 -23.47
CA GLY A 50 -22.94 11.71 -23.89
C GLY A 50 -24.20 11.94 -23.03
N ILE A 51 -24.42 11.10 -22.01
CA ILE A 51 -25.45 11.28 -21.00
C ILE A 51 -24.94 12.23 -19.92
N ARG A 52 -25.83 13.06 -19.36
CA ARG A 52 -25.46 13.89 -18.21
C ARG A 52 -25.28 12.98 -16.99
N PRO A 53 -24.11 13.01 -16.34
CA PRO A 53 -23.83 12.13 -15.23
C PRO A 53 -24.84 12.35 -14.13
N GLN A 54 -25.49 11.27 -13.69
CA GLN A 54 -26.31 11.35 -12.50
C GLN A 54 -25.40 11.59 -11.29
N PRO A 55 -25.82 12.43 -10.33
CA PRO A 55 -25.13 12.50 -9.04
C PRO A 55 -25.01 11.08 -8.51
N LEU A 56 -23.79 10.66 -8.17
CA LEU A 56 -23.56 9.36 -7.54
C LEU A 56 -24.53 9.30 -6.35
N GLY A 57 -25.50 8.38 -6.42
CA GLY A 57 -26.30 8.06 -5.26
C GLY A 57 -25.37 7.59 -4.13
N TRP A 58 -25.87 7.52 -2.91
CA TRP A 58 -25.14 6.91 -1.80
C TRP A 58 -25.08 5.39 -2.03
N THR A 59 -24.32 4.98 -3.04
CA THR A 59 -24.10 3.58 -3.38
C THR A 59 -23.16 3.04 -2.34
N GLN A 60 -23.65 2.05 -1.59
CA GLN A 60 -22.85 1.35 -0.59
C GLN A 60 -21.72 0.64 -1.33
N PHE A 61 -20.48 1.09 -1.11
CA PHE A 61 -19.31 0.35 -1.57
C PHE A 61 -19.28 -1.03 -0.87
N ASN A 62 -18.79 -2.05 -1.58
CA ASN A 62 -18.75 -3.40 -1.04
C ASN A 62 -17.91 -3.45 0.26
N VAL A 63 -18.52 -3.90 1.36
CA VAL A 63 -17.87 -4.07 2.68
C VAL A 63 -16.63 -4.97 2.60
N ARG A 64 -16.53 -5.82 1.57
CA ARG A 64 -15.38 -6.69 1.31
C ARG A 64 -14.04 -5.92 1.29
N TYR A 65 -14.00 -4.71 0.70
CA TYR A 65 -12.77 -3.89 0.68
C TYR A 65 -12.27 -3.54 2.08
N TYR A 66 -13.19 -3.28 3.01
CA TYR A 66 -12.86 -3.00 4.41
C TYR A 66 -12.25 -4.23 5.10
N ILE A 67 -12.79 -5.42 4.82
CA ILE A 67 -12.28 -6.67 5.41
C ILE A 67 -10.87 -6.97 4.88
N PHE A 68 -10.61 -6.77 3.59
CA PHE A 68 -9.25 -6.87 3.03
C PHE A 68 -8.29 -5.87 3.69
N ALA A 69 -8.72 -4.62 3.91
CA ALA A 69 -7.88 -3.61 4.54
C ALA A 69 -7.51 -3.98 5.99
N ILE A 70 -8.47 -4.48 6.79
CA ILE A 70 -8.16 -4.96 8.15
C ILE A 70 -7.22 -6.17 8.11
N LEU A 71 -7.51 -7.16 7.26
CA LEU A 71 -6.68 -8.35 7.15
C LEU A 71 -5.24 -7.99 6.78
N PHE A 72 -5.07 -7.09 5.83
CA PHE A 72 -3.77 -6.55 5.43
C PHE A 72 -3.08 -5.83 6.60
N LEU A 73 -3.80 -4.94 7.31
CA LEU A 73 -3.23 -4.20 8.44
C LEU A 73 -2.74 -5.13 9.56
N VAL A 74 -3.50 -6.17 9.90
CA VAL A 74 -3.07 -7.13 10.93
C VAL A 74 -1.84 -7.91 10.47
N PHE A 75 -1.80 -8.33 9.20
CA PHE A 75 -0.62 -9.01 8.63
C PHE A 75 0.61 -8.10 8.59
N ASP A 76 0.43 -6.82 8.25
CA ASP A 76 1.52 -5.83 8.23
C ASP A 76 2.10 -5.60 9.63
N VAL A 77 1.24 -5.52 10.66
CA VAL A 77 1.67 -5.46 12.06
C VAL A 77 2.47 -6.71 12.45
N GLU A 78 2.08 -7.90 11.99
CA GLU A 78 2.88 -9.10 12.25
C GLU A 78 4.25 -9.08 11.58
N ALA A 79 4.33 -8.58 10.33
CA ALA A 79 5.60 -8.44 9.63
C ALA A 79 6.59 -7.57 10.44
N VAL A 80 6.10 -6.50 11.07
CA VAL A 80 6.92 -5.64 11.95
C VAL A 80 7.53 -6.43 13.12
N PHE A 81 6.88 -7.48 13.63
CA PHE A 81 7.45 -8.36 14.66
C PHE A 81 8.38 -9.44 14.09
N LEU A 82 8.10 -9.93 12.89
CA LEU A 82 8.91 -10.95 12.24
C LEU A 82 10.29 -10.42 11.83
N PHE A 83 10.40 -9.16 11.38
CA PHE A 83 11.68 -8.61 10.93
C PHE A 83 12.76 -8.56 12.02
N PRO A 84 12.53 -7.97 13.21
CA PRO A 84 13.51 -7.99 14.28
C PRO A 84 13.87 -9.41 14.71
N TRP A 85 12.87 -10.31 14.81
CA TRP A 85 13.11 -11.71 15.14
C TRP A 85 13.99 -12.41 14.11
N ALA A 86 13.75 -12.20 12.82
CA ALA A 86 14.54 -12.79 11.74
C ALA A 86 16.01 -12.33 11.78
N VAL A 87 16.26 -11.07 12.16
CA VAL A 87 17.62 -10.53 12.29
C VAL A 87 18.41 -11.19 13.41
N VAL A 88 17.77 -11.51 14.55
CA VAL A 88 18.44 -12.10 15.72
C VAL A 88 18.24 -13.61 15.85
N PHE A 89 17.61 -14.25 14.86
CA PHE A 89 17.16 -15.64 14.95
C PHE A 89 18.25 -16.61 15.43
N LEU A 90 19.48 -16.47 14.90
CA LEU A 90 20.62 -17.33 15.24
C LEU A 90 21.08 -17.20 16.70
N ASP A 91 20.79 -16.06 17.34
CA ASP A 91 21.19 -15.75 18.71
C ASP A 91 20.06 -16.03 19.72
N THR A 92 18.90 -16.50 19.26
CA THR A 92 17.74 -16.77 20.10
C THR A 92 17.65 -18.23 20.55
N ALA A 93 17.07 -18.45 21.73
CA ALA A 93 16.82 -19.80 22.23
C ALA A 93 15.79 -20.54 21.37
N ALA A 94 15.93 -21.87 21.27
CA ALA A 94 15.06 -22.71 20.44
C ALA A 94 13.55 -22.58 20.74
N TYR A 95 13.16 -22.18 21.96
CA TYR A 95 11.75 -21.93 22.28
C TYR A 95 11.16 -20.73 21.51
N VAL A 96 11.98 -19.74 21.18
CA VAL A 96 11.57 -18.53 20.44
C VAL A 96 11.15 -18.90 19.02
N PHE A 97 11.82 -19.89 18.42
CA PHE A 97 11.40 -20.44 17.12
C PHE A 97 9.96 -20.99 17.16
N TYR A 98 9.63 -21.81 18.15
CA TYR A 98 8.28 -22.36 18.31
C TYR A 98 7.25 -21.29 18.63
N ALA A 99 7.62 -20.27 19.42
CA ALA A 99 6.76 -19.12 19.70
C ALA A 99 6.43 -18.34 18.41
N MET A 100 7.40 -18.15 17.52
CA MET A 100 7.20 -17.45 16.24
C MET A 100 6.45 -18.29 15.22
N LEU A 101 6.66 -19.61 15.22
CA LEU A 101 5.86 -20.53 14.43
C LEU A 101 4.39 -20.49 14.86
N LEU A 102 4.12 -20.49 16.17
CA LEU A 102 2.78 -20.31 16.71
C LEU A 102 2.18 -18.96 16.32
N PHE A 103 2.95 -17.88 16.43
CA PHE A 103 2.53 -16.53 16.05
C PHE A 103 2.03 -16.49 14.59
N ILE A 104 2.84 -16.99 13.64
CA ILE A 104 2.46 -17.09 12.23
C ILE A 104 1.25 -18.01 12.03
N ALA A 105 1.19 -19.15 12.74
CA ALA A 105 0.09 -20.11 12.61
C ALA A 105 -1.27 -19.51 13.00
N VAL A 106 -1.31 -18.61 13.99
CA VAL A 106 -2.54 -17.93 14.41
C VAL A 106 -3.10 -17.06 13.29
N LEU A 107 -2.27 -16.30 12.57
CA LEU A 107 -2.76 -15.53 11.42
C LEU A 107 -3.10 -16.37 10.21
N LEU A 108 -2.30 -17.40 9.91
CA LEU A 108 -2.63 -18.34 8.83
C LEU A 108 -4.00 -18.98 9.08
N PHE A 109 -4.32 -19.29 10.35
CA PHE A 109 -5.65 -19.75 10.73
C PHE A 109 -6.73 -18.68 10.48
N GLY A 110 -6.48 -17.42 10.85
CA GLY A 110 -7.39 -16.29 10.57
C GLY A 110 -7.69 -16.12 9.08
N VAL A 111 -6.66 -16.19 8.23
CA VAL A 111 -6.80 -16.12 6.76
C VAL A 111 -7.58 -17.33 6.23
N ALA A 112 -7.24 -18.54 6.68
CA ALA A 112 -7.93 -19.76 6.29
C ALA A 112 -9.42 -19.72 6.66
N TYR A 113 -9.75 -19.19 7.84
CA TYR A 113 -11.12 -18.99 8.28
C TYR A 113 -11.87 -17.98 7.40
N ALA A 114 -11.26 -16.83 7.11
CA ALA A 114 -11.84 -15.80 6.25
C ALA A 114 -12.10 -16.34 4.82
N TRP A 115 -11.17 -17.14 4.29
CA TRP A 115 -11.34 -17.85 3.02
C TRP A 115 -12.52 -18.80 3.07
N ARG A 116 -12.59 -19.67 4.09
CA ARG A 116 -13.67 -20.65 4.23
C ARG A 116 -15.06 -19.99 4.35
N LYS A 117 -15.11 -18.76 4.86
CA LYS A 117 -16.35 -17.96 4.94
C LYS A 117 -16.72 -17.24 3.64
N GLY A 118 -15.93 -17.42 2.57
CA GLY A 118 -16.19 -16.80 1.26
C GLY A 118 -16.00 -15.28 1.26
N VAL A 119 -15.37 -14.71 2.30
CA VAL A 119 -15.20 -13.26 2.45
C VAL A 119 -14.18 -12.72 1.46
N LEU A 120 -13.27 -13.60 1.02
CA LEU A 120 -12.22 -13.29 0.04
C LEU A 120 -12.65 -13.57 -1.41
N GLU A 121 -13.86 -14.12 -1.64
CA GLU A 121 -14.32 -14.46 -3.00
C GLU A 121 -14.82 -13.22 -3.75
N TRP A 122 -14.36 -13.07 -4.99
CA TRP A 122 -14.87 -12.09 -5.95
C TRP A 122 -15.91 -12.75 -6.84
N ARG A 123 -17.18 -12.49 -6.52
CA ARG A 123 -18.31 -12.55 -7.46
C ARG A 123 -18.86 -11.15 -7.60
#